data_AF-A0AAV2SUI2-F1
#
_entry.id   AF-A0AAV2SUI2-F1
#
_cell.length_a   1.000
_cell.length_b   1.000
_cell.length_c   1.000
_cell.angle_alpha   90.00
_cell.angle_beta   90.00
_cell.angle_gamma   90.00
#
_symmetry.space_group_name_H-M   'P 1'
#
loop_
_entity.id
_entity.type
_entity.pdbx_description
1 polymer ?
#
loop_
_entity_poly.entity_id
_entity_poly.type
_entity_poly.pdbx_seq_one_letter_code
_entity_poly.pdbx_strand_id
1 'polypeptide(L)'
;VDNRSANTRCINTITTKINSLRGRGSTYDWPIQYNGSGDVPWITEVERIFGFPTHFTDVGNLNINERQRLLGKAWSVPVVVHLLKGLKQYFQTTENIDSATNSENTIKTVDYPESQANEVQHGHEYSVKMYYAYP
;
A
#
# COMPACT_ATOMS: atom_id res chain seq x y z
N VAL A 1 -2.04 -23.02 -10.91
CA VAL A 1 -3.23 -22.16 -11.05
C VAL A 1 -3.79 -22.03 -9.67
N ASP A 2 -3.74 -20.84 -9.07
CA ASP A 2 -4.25 -20.66 -7.71
C ASP A 2 -5.74 -21.00 -7.69
N ASN A 3 -6.14 -21.95 -6.84
CA ASN A 3 -7.52 -22.39 -6.70
C ASN A 3 -8.37 -21.39 -5.88
N ARG A 4 -8.04 -20.10 -5.94
CA ARG A 4 -8.76 -18.99 -5.28
C ARG A 4 -9.43 -18.12 -6.32
N SER A 5 -10.73 -17.92 -6.18
CA SER A 5 -11.52 -17.04 -7.05
C SER A 5 -12.42 -16.13 -6.23
N ALA A 6 -12.60 -14.89 -6.71
CA ALA A 6 -13.53 -13.95 -6.09
C ALA A 6 -14.98 -14.23 -6.54
N ASN A 7 -15.90 -14.32 -5.58
CA ASN A 7 -17.34 -14.46 -5.84
C ASN A 7 -18.00 -13.11 -6.13
N THR A 8 -17.38 -12.01 -5.70
CA THR A 8 -17.88 -10.65 -5.87
C THR A 8 -16.83 -9.75 -6.51
N ARG A 9 -17.29 -8.75 -7.28
CA ARG A 9 -16.42 -7.70 -7.83
C ARG A 9 -15.90 -6.75 -6.75
N CYS A 10 -16.74 -6.48 -5.75
CA CYS A 10 -16.46 -5.59 -4.64
C CYS A 10 -16.79 -6.28 -3.33
N ILE A 11 -16.13 -5.88 -2.26
CA ILE A 11 -16.43 -6.30 -0.90
C ILE A 11 -17.00 -5.14 -0.10
N ASN A 12 -17.63 -5.45 1.04
CA ASN A 12 -18.06 -4.44 1.99
C ASN A 12 -16.87 -3.71 2.61
N THR A 13 -17.15 -2.61 3.30
CA THR A 13 -16.13 -1.85 4.03
C THR A 13 -15.39 -2.74 5.02
N ILE A 14 -14.08 -2.86 4.83
CA ILE A 14 -13.19 -3.53 5.76
C ILE A 14 -13.02 -2.66 7.00
N THR A 15 -13.19 -3.27 8.16
CA THR A 15 -13.04 -2.62 9.47
C THR A 15 -12.01 -3.37 10.32
N THR A 16 -11.77 -2.86 11.52
CA THR A 16 -10.93 -3.53 12.52
C THR A 16 -11.45 -4.89 13.00
N LYS A 17 -12.73 -5.22 12.75
CA LYS A 17 -13.34 -6.50 13.14
C LYS A 17 -13.18 -7.52 12.03
N ILE A 18 -12.69 -8.72 12.35
CA ILE A 18 -12.50 -9.83 11.40
C ILE A 18 -13.78 -10.14 10.62
N ASN A 19 -14.95 -10.07 11.26
CA ASN A 19 -16.24 -10.35 10.63
C ASN A 19 -16.58 -9.41 9.46
N SER A 20 -15.91 -8.25 9.34
CA SER A 20 -16.08 -7.36 8.18
C SER A 20 -15.46 -7.90 6.88
N LEU A 21 -14.60 -8.92 6.98
CA LEU A 21 -14.07 -9.64 5.83
C LEU A 21 -15.08 -10.62 5.22
N ARG A 22 -16.19 -10.90 5.90
CA ARG A 22 -17.31 -11.68 5.34
C ARG A 22 -18.24 -10.77 4.55
N GLY A 23 -18.85 -11.31 3.51
CA GLY A 23 -19.84 -10.60 2.68
C GLY A 23 -21.21 -10.50 3.35
N ARG A 24 -21.27 -10.15 4.64
CA ARG A 24 -22.53 -10.06 5.39
C ARG A 24 -23.48 -9.08 4.71
N GLY A 25 -24.70 -9.54 4.41
CA GLY A 25 -25.71 -8.73 3.71
C GLY A 25 -25.45 -8.55 2.21
N SER A 26 -24.50 -9.29 1.64
CA SER A 26 -24.27 -9.38 0.20
C SER A 26 -24.82 -10.71 -0.35
N THR A 27 -24.81 -10.88 -1.67
CA THR A 27 -25.22 -12.13 -2.35
C THR A 27 -24.39 -13.34 -1.91
N TYR A 28 -23.12 -13.14 -1.56
CA TYR A 28 -22.21 -14.20 -1.14
C TYR A 28 -21.66 -13.93 0.25
N ASP A 29 -21.98 -14.82 1.19
CA ASP A 29 -21.47 -14.75 2.57
C ASP A 29 -19.93 -14.80 2.63
N TRP A 30 -19.34 -15.56 1.71
CA TRP A 30 -17.90 -15.69 1.53
C TRP A 30 -17.50 -15.01 0.22
N PRO A 31 -16.73 -13.90 0.29
CA PRO A 31 -16.34 -13.17 -0.92
C PRO A 31 -15.33 -13.94 -1.77
N ILE A 32 -14.67 -14.95 -1.21
CA ILE A 32 -13.70 -15.80 -1.91
C ILE A 32 -14.15 -17.25 -1.85
N GLN A 33 -13.92 -17.97 -2.96
CA GLN A 33 -13.98 -19.42 -3.02
C GLN A 33 -12.55 -19.97 -3.12
N TYR A 34 -12.21 -20.92 -2.26
CA TYR A 34 -10.93 -21.60 -2.23
C TYR A 34 -11.12 -23.11 -2.17
N ASN A 35 -10.63 -23.83 -3.18
CA ASN A 35 -10.78 -25.30 -3.26
C ASN A 35 -12.24 -25.77 -3.04
N GLY A 36 -13.22 -25.05 -3.60
CA GLY A 36 -14.64 -25.36 -3.44
C GLY A 36 -15.26 -24.93 -2.10
N SER A 37 -14.48 -24.45 -1.14
CA SER A 37 -14.95 -23.93 0.15
C SER A 37 -14.98 -22.40 0.17
N GLY A 38 -15.86 -21.81 0.98
CA GLY A 38 -15.90 -20.36 1.17
C GLY A 38 -14.77 -19.89 2.10
N ASP A 39 -14.15 -18.76 1.76
CA ASP A 39 -13.06 -18.15 2.53
C ASP A 39 -13.14 -16.62 2.57
N VAL A 40 -12.36 -16.01 3.46
CA VAL A 40 -12.15 -14.56 3.56
C VAL A 40 -10.89 -14.13 2.81
N PRO A 41 -10.75 -12.84 2.46
CA PRO A 41 -9.51 -12.30 1.94
C PRO A 41 -8.35 -12.48 2.91
N TRP A 42 -7.22 -12.95 2.41
CA TRP A 42 -5.95 -12.98 3.12
C TRP A 42 -5.43 -11.56 3.34
N ILE A 43 -4.56 -11.36 4.32
CA ILE A 43 -4.01 -10.04 4.63
C ILE A 43 -3.31 -9.41 3.41
N THR A 44 -2.58 -10.20 2.62
CA THR A 44 -1.95 -9.72 1.37
C THR A 44 -2.96 -9.39 0.26
N GLU A 45 -4.15 -9.99 0.28
CA GLU A 45 -5.26 -9.61 -0.59
C GLU A 45 -5.88 -8.29 -0.09
N VAL A 46 -6.04 -8.11 1.22
CA VAL A 46 -6.53 -6.86 1.83
C VAL A 46 -5.57 -5.70 1.55
N GLU A 47 -4.26 -5.89 1.69
CA GLU A 47 -3.24 -4.90 1.32
C GLU A 47 -3.44 -4.42 -0.12
N ARG A 48 -3.59 -5.37 -1.06
CA ARG A 48 -3.84 -5.06 -2.47
C ARG A 48 -5.17 -4.34 -2.69
N ILE A 49 -6.24 -4.69 -1.99
CA ILE A 49 -7.55 -4.01 -2.08
C ILE A 49 -7.42 -2.54 -1.66
N PHE A 50 -6.66 -2.25 -0.61
CA PHE A 50 -6.39 -0.87 -0.18
C PHE A 50 -5.37 -0.14 -1.08
N GLY A 51 -4.69 -0.84 -1.98
CA GLY A 51 -3.65 -0.30 -2.85
C GLY A 51 -2.26 -0.24 -2.22
N PHE A 52 -2.03 -0.95 -1.12
CA PHE A 52 -0.70 -1.13 -0.54
C PHE A 52 0.12 -2.15 -1.35
N PRO A 53 1.47 -2.03 -1.34
CA PRO A 53 2.34 -3.10 -1.79
C PRO A 53 2.05 -4.42 -1.07
N THR A 54 2.34 -5.54 -1.73
CA THR A 54 2.18 -6.86 -1.10
C THR A 54 3.22 -7.01 0.03
N HIS A 55 2.81 -7.53 1.18
CA HIS A 55 3.58 -7.60 2.43
C HIS A 55 3.87 -6.26 3.12
N PHE A 56 3.13 -5.20 2.80
CA PHE A 56 3.34 -3.87 3.41
C PHE A 56 3.23 -3.88 4.95
N THR A 57 2.37 -4.72 5.51
CA THR A 57 2.16 -4.83 6.97
C THR A 57 2.93 -5.99 7.61
N ASP A 58 3.85 -6.63 6.87
CA ASP A 58 4.61 -7.79 7.34
C ASP A 58 5.86 -7.36 8.14
N VAL A 59 5.61 -6.63 9.22
CA VAL A 59 6.64 -6.01 10.06
C VAL A 59 6.33 -6.21 11.54
N GLY A 60 7.35 -6.16 12.40
CA GLY A 60 7.16 -6.09 13.85
C GLY A 60 6.50 -7.31 14.49
N ASN A 61 6.54 -8.48 13.84
CA ASN A 61 5.93 -9.73 14.31
C ASN A 61 4.43 -9.59 14.66
N LEU A 62 3.71 -8.73 13.93
CA LEU A 62 2.28 -8.54 14.09
C LEU A 62 1.50 -9.78 13.68
N ASN A 63 0.58 -10.22 14.52
CA ASN A 63 -0.32 -11.31 14.16
C ASN A 63 -1.37 -10.85 13.12
N ILE A 64 -2.07 -11.82 12.52
CA ILE A 64 -3.08 -11.56 11.47
C ILE A 64 -4.15 -10.56 11.93
N ASN A 65 -4.59 -10.63 13.18
CA ASN A 65 -5.65 -9.75 13.70
C ASN A 65 -5.14 -8.32 13.91
N GLU A 66 -3.89 -8.15 14.31
CA GLU A 66 -3.25 -6.85 14.44
C GLU A 66 -3.05 -6.20 13.08
N ARG A 67 -2.59 -6.97 12.09
CA ARG A 67 -2.48 -6.52 10.69
C ARG A 67 -3.84 -6.11 10.13
N GLN A 68 -4.89 -6.91 10.37
CA GLN A 68 -6.26 -6.56 10.01
C GLN A 68 -6.74 -5.28 10.70
N ARG A 69 -6.41 -5.09 11.98
CA ARG A 69 -6.78 -3.88 12.74
C ARG A 69 -6.06 -2.64 12.23
N LEU A 70 -4.82 -2.77 11.76
CA LEU A 70 -4.06 -1.70 11.13
C LEU A 70 -4.71 -1.30 9.80
N LEU A 71 -4.93 -2.27 8.90
CA LEU A 71 -5.54 -2.06 7.59
C LEU A 71 -6.99 -1.54 7.70
N GLY A 72 -7.77 -2.03 8.65
CA GLY A 72 -9.13 -1.57 8.91
C GLY A 72 -9.24 -0.13 9.43
N LYS A 73 -8.12 0.54 9.72
CA LYS A 73 -8.04 1.99 10.04
C LYS A 73 -7.31 2.79 8.96
N ALA A 74 -6.73 2.11 7.97
CA ALA A 74 -5.90 2.74 6.95
C ALA A 74 -6.75 3.51 5.93
N TRP A 75 -6.10 4.40 5.20
CA TRP A 75 -6.69 5.07 4.05
C TRP A 75 -6.48 4.23 2.79
N SER A 76 -7.41 4.34 1.84
CA SER A 76 -7.23 3.77 0.52
C SER A 76 -6.13 4.55 -0.21
N VAL A 77 -5.02 3.89 -0.54
CA VAL A 77 -3.87 4.47 -1.24
C VAL A 77 -4.28 5.23 -2.50
N PRO A 78 -5.08 4.69 -3.44
CA PRO A 78 -5.45 5.43 -4.65
C PRO A 78 -6.27 6.70 -4.34
N VAL A 79 -7.05 6.72 -3.25
CA VAL A 79 -7.79 7.92 -2.83
C VAL A 79 -6.82 8.98 -2.32
N VAL A 80 -5.88 8.60 -1.47
CA VAL A 80 -4.87 9.54 -0.93
C VAL A 80 -3.97 10.08 -2.04
N VAL A 81 -3.52 9.22 -2.95
CA VAL A 81 -2.75 9.63 -4.13
C VAL A 81 -3.55 10.62 -4.98
N HIS A 82 -4.84 10.39 -5.19
CA HIS A 82 -5.70 11.32 -5.92
C HIS A 82 -5.80 12.68 -5.23
N LEU A 83 -6.02 12.70 -3.92
CA LEU A 83 -6.11 13.94 -3.13
C LEU A 83 -4.79 14.74 -3.15
N LEU A 84 -3.66 14.06 -3.00
CA LEU A 84 -2.34 14.69 -2.95
C LEU A 84 -1.78 15.05 -4.33
N LYS A 85 -2.38 14.58 -5.43
CA LYS A 85 -1.91 14.84 -6.80
C LYS A 85 -1.73 16.34 -7.10
N GLY A 86 -2.62 17.18 -6.57
CA GLY A 86 -2.55 18.64 -6.75
C GLY A 86 -1.32 19.30 -6.10
N LEU A 87 -0.64 18.63 -5.17
CA LEU A 87 0.56 19.15 -4.50
C LEU A 87 1.80 19.07 -5.40
N LYS A 88 1.81 18.22 -6.44
CA LYS A 88 2.98 18.03 -7.32
C LYS A 88 3.47 19.32 -7.98
N GLN A 89 2.59 20.29 -8.20
CA GLN A 89 2.96 21.59 -8.81
C GLN A 89 3.63 22.57 -7.82
N TYR A 90 3.56 22.30 -6.51
CA TYR A 90 4.07 23.19 -5.47
C TYR A 90 5.37 22.71 -4.83
N PHE A 91 5.70 21.43 -4.95
CA PHE A 91 6.87 20.83 -4.32
C PHE A 91 7.83 20.23 -5.36
N GLN A 92 9.12 20.29 -5.07
CA GLN A 92 10.14 19.65 -5.89
C GLN A 92 9.93 18.13 -5.88
N THR A 93 10.00 17.52 -7.06
CA THR A 93 9.89 16.06 -7.22
C THR A 93 11.24 15.50 -7.65
N THR A 94 11.67 14.40 -7.03
CA THR A 94 12.94 13.74 -7.34
C THR A 94 12.97 13.07 -8.73
N GLU A 95 11.80 12.85 -9.35
CA GLU A 95 11.65 12.32 -10.73
C GLU A 95 12.30 13.18 -11.83
N ASN A 96 12.71 14.42 -11.51
CA ASN A 96 13.39 15.33 -12.44
C ASN A 96 14.90 15.50 -12.17
N ILE A 97 15.48 14.73 -11.23
CA ILE A 97 16.88 14.91 -10.83
C ILE A 97 17.85 14.15 -11.78
N ASP A 98 17.38 13.13 -12.48
CA ASP A 98 18.23 12.31 -13.37
C ASP A 98 18.48 12.94 -14.76
N SER A 99 17.83 14.06 -15.08
CA SER A 99 17.99 14.79 -16.36
C SER A 99 18.71 16.14 -16.22
N ALA A 100 19.12 16.54 -15.01
CA ALA A 100 19.71 17.87 -14.74
C ALA A 100 21.15 17.84 -14.19
N THR A 101 21.83 16.70 -14.15
CA THR A 101 23.25 16.60 -13.74
C THR A 101 24.20 16.55 -14.94
N ASN A 102 24.11 17.55 -15.81
CA ASN A 102 25.20 17.94 -16.72
C ASN A 102 25.20 19.46 -16.92
N SER A 103 25.25 20.21 -15.83
CA SER A 103 25.81 21.57 -15.82
C SER A 103 26.18 21.93 -14.38
N GLU A 104 27.48 22.05 -14.15
CA GLU A 104 28.10 22.57 -12.94
C GLU A 104 27.36 23.82 -12.45
N ASN A 105 26.96 23.88 -11.17
CA ASN A 105 27.09 25.09 -10.32
C ASN A 105 26.59 24.90 -8.87
N THR A 106 27.56 25.00 -7.95
CA THR A 106 27.52 25.57 -6.59
C THR A 106 26.35 25.21 -5.66
N ILE A 107 26.58 24.22 -4.79
CA ILE A 107 25.77 23.94 -3.59
C ILE A 107 25.87 25.13 -2.63
N LYS A 108 24.75 25.82 -2.36
CA LYS A 108 24.59 26.58 -1.10
C LYS A 108 24.11 25.61 -0.04
N THR A 109 24.99 25.29 0.90
CA THR A 109 24.69 24.48 2.09
C THR A 109 23.65 25.21 2.93
N VAL A 110 22.50 24.57 3.16
CA VAL A 110 21.55 24.98 4.20
C VAL A 110 21.74 23.99 5.34
N ASP A 111 22.33 24.46 6.43
CA ASP A 111 22.60 23.66 7.62
C ASP A 111 21.29 23.30 8.33
N TYR A 112 21.04 22.00 8.49
CA TYR A 112 20.04 21.47 9.43
C TYR A 112 20.77 20.71 10.55
N PRO A 113 20.37 20.90 11.82
CA PRO A 113 21.04 20.26 12.95
C PRO A 113 20.80 18.75 12.96
N GLU A 114 21.92 18.03 13.02
CA GLU A 114 22.03 16.57 13.02
C GLU A 114 21.42 15.97 14.31
N SER A 115 20.43 15.09 14.16
CA SER A 115 19.90 14.27 15.26
C SER A 115 20.43 12.85 15.09
N GLN A 116 21.32 12.44 16.00
CA GLN A 116 21.92 11.10 15.99
C GLN A 116 20.86 10.02 16.23
N ALA A 117 20.66 9.11 15.27
CA ALA A 117 20.00 7.83 15.47
C ALA A 117 20.56 6.77 14.51
N ASN A 118 21.45 5.96 15.10
CA ASN A 118 22.01 4.66 14.72
C ASN A 118 21.68 4.03 13.36
N GLU A 119 22.77 3.76 12.64
CA GLU A 119 22.94 3.04 11.39
C GLU A 119 22.50 1.57 11.47
N VAL A 120 21.60 1.13 10.57
CA VAL A 120 21.44 -0.29 10.21
C VAL A 120 21.46 -0.38 8.68
N GLN A 121 22.53 -0.98 8.16
CA GLN A 121 22.78 -1.17 6.74
C GLN A 121 21.91 -2.28 6.17
N HIS A 122 21.03 -1.96 5.21
CA HIS A 122 20.74 -2.86 4.10
C HIS A 122 20.23 -2.08 2.88
N GLY A 123 21.10 -1.99 1.88
CA GLY A 123 20.77 -1.42 0.58
C GLY A 123 19.86 -2.36 -0.20
N HIS A 124 18.67 -1.89 -0.53
CA HIS A 124 17.93 -2.29 -1.71
C HIS A 124 17.28 -1.02 -2.27
N GLU A 125 17.66 -0.65 -3.48
CA GLU A 125 17.11 0.48 -4.24
C GLU A 125 15.69 0.14 -4.68
N TYR A 126 14.68 0.67 -3.98
CA TYR A 126 13.29 0.50 -4.38
C TYR A 126 12.94 1.47 -5.52
N SER A 127 13.24 1.07 -6.75
CA SER A 127 12.65 1.71 -7.94
C SER A 127 11.17 1.36 -8.02
N VAL A 128 10.31 2.25 -7.51
CA VAL A 128 8.86 2.11 -7.62
C VAL A 128 8.42 2.55 -9.01
N LYS A 129 8.44 1.64 -9.99
CA LYS A 129 7.75 1.85 -11.28
C LYS A 129 6.25 1.67 -11.08
N MET A 130 5.55 2.78 -10.83
CA MET A 130 4.09 2.83 -10.82
C MET A 130 3.56 2.71 -12.25
N TYR A 131 3.21 1.50 -12.69
CA TYR A 131 2.43 1.32 -13.92
C TYR A 131 0.97 1.69 -13.65
N TYR A 132 0.58 2.90 -14.04
CA TYR A 132 -0.83 3.22 -14.19
C TYR A 132 -1.30 2.73 -15.56
N ALA A 133 -2.06 1.64 -15.56
CA ALA A 133 -2.92 1.28 -16.70
C ALA A 133 -4.33 1.79 -16.39
N TYR A 134 -4.77 2.82 -17.08
CA TYR A 134 -6.19 3.14 -17.23
C TYR A 134 -6.59 2.85 -18.69
N PRO A 135 -7.82 2.34 -18.93
CA PRO A 135 -8.32 1.99 -20.26
C PRO A 135 -8.43 3.19 -21.20
#